data_AF-A0A087TQP5-F1
#
_entry.id   AF-A0A087TQP5-F1
#
_cell.length_a   1.000
_cell.length_b   1.000
_cell.length_c   1.000
_cell.angle_alpha   90.00
_cell.angle_beta   90.00
_cell.angle_gamma   90.00
#
_symmetry.space_group_name_H-M   'P 1'
#
loop_
_entity.id
_entity.type
_entity.pdbx_description
1 polymer ?
#
loop_
_entity_poly.entity_id
_entity_poly.type
_entity_poly.pdbx_seq_one_letter_code
_entity_poly.pdbx_strand_id
1 'polypeptide(L)'
;MSEDHNIIDYEEVLHVLPESFLQSWKDNSDVLIYLSELGALGLQRLSQEPERLAEEKIGILEQTQDLAFHNYKTFIQAAECSQKIFQDFNIIESRLDALLHKLPQFKNKCSEFGKEAHQINARWHQASSTLAKHPQLLEFLEMPQLMDNYVKGEYYDEALELSSYVKRLERKHVDIPLIKSIVKDVQIAANTMLAHLLGKLRTNIQLPECLKVVGYLRRMDVFNEMELRIKFLQARDSWFQKVINDIDKNDPYQHIIKVIESSRIHLFDIITQYRAIFSDEDPLLLLRENYKSNCAIFHSWITWKISWFLQLLEKDLSANLSGRIDSILAQCMYFGLSFSRVNIDFRPLLVPVFQNVVLHRYRSEVENATFMFEKLMDSYSFSSYTNTMLLVPSLPEDSMQPPNSLLDFYPLAHYCNDVLGSFNELRLCCSFSMCCTVTEILTKSLKRIVQTLINIHSKKR
;
A
#
# COMPACT_ATOMS: atom_id res chain seq x y z
N MET A 1 -6.39 -25.21 138.86
CA MET A 1 -5.78 -23.95 139.31
C MET A 1 -4.41 -23.92 138.70
N SER A 2 -4.11 -22.81 138.02
CA SER A 2 -2.89 -22.49 137.30
C SER A 2 -1.64 -22.86 138.08
N GLU A 3 -0.82 -23.74 137.53
CA GLU A 3 0.60 -23.78 137.87
C GLU A 3 1.37 -23.52 136.58
N ASP A 4 1.62 -22.23 136.36
CA ASP A 4 2.73 -21.75 135.54
C ASP A 4 4.00 -22.42 136.08
N HIS A 5 4.37 -23.57 135.51
CA HIS A 5 5.70 -24.12 135.71
C HIS A 5 6.68 -23.22 134.96
N ASN A 6 7.22 -22.27 135.73
CA ASN A 6 8.27 -21.36 135.33
C ASN A 6 9.39 -22.16 134.67
N ILE A 7 9.70 -21.77 133.43
CA ILE A 7 10.78 -22.26 132.54
C ILE A 7 12.16 -22.27 133.23
N ILE A 8 12.27 -21.63 134.40
CA ILE A 8 13.48 -21.49 135.22
C ILE A 8 13.83 -22.80 135.97
N ASP A 9 12.88 -23.69 136.30
CA ASP A 9 13.16 -24.95 137.03
C ASP A 9 13.86 -26.03 136.19
N TYR A 10 13.92 -25.85 134.86
CA TYR A 10 14.57 -26.83 133.96
C TYR A 10 16.04 -26.48 133.65
N GLU A 11 16.57 -25.33 134.11
CA GLU A 11 17.95 -24.91 133.84
C GLU A 11 18.99 -25.88 134.43
N GLU A 12 18.73 -26.49 135.60
CA GLU A 12 19.63 -27.50 136.17
C GLU A 12 19.60 -28.84 135.41
N VAL A 13 18.45 -29.21 134.80
CA VAL A 13 18.31 -30.43 133.99
C VAL A 13 19.00 -30.28 132.62
N LEU A 14 19.00 -29.06 132.07
CA LEU A 14 19.67 -28.70 130.81
C LEU A 14 21.20 -28.87 130.87
N HIS A 15 21.83 -28.79 132.05
CA HIS A 15 23.27 -29.01 132.22
C HIS A 15 23.71 -30.48 132.03
N VAL A 16 22.77 -31.43 132.07
CA VAL A 16 23.04 -32.88 131.90
C VAL A 16 22.82 -33.34 130.44
N LEU A 17 22.25 -32.50 129.58
CA LEU A 17 21.94 -32.81 128.18
C LEU A 17 23.05 -32.35 127.20
N PRO A 18 23.17 -32.99 126.01
CA PRO A 18 24.23 -32.65 125.04
C PRO A 18 24.15 -31.21 124.52
N GLU A 19 25.31 -30.54 124.35
CA GLU A 19 25.41 -29.13 123.92
C GLU A 19 24.68 -28.79 122.60
N SER A 20 24.50 -29.75 121.69
CA SER A 20 23.77 -29.55 120.43
C SER A 20 22.28 -29.27 120.61
N PHE A 21 21.72 -29.59 121.78
CA PHE A 21 20.30 -29.43 122.10
C PHE A 21 19.97 -28.04 122.67
N LEU A 22 20.97 -27.33 123.21
CA LEU A 22 20.80 -26.04 123.90
C LEU A 22 20.38 -24.87 122.98
N GLN A 23 20.56 -24.99 121.66
CA GLN A 23 20.27 -23.89 120.71
C GLN A 23 18.86 -23.89 120.09
N SER A 24 18.12 -25.00 120.11
CA SER A 24 16.87 -25.14 119.33
C SER A 24 15.63 -25.55 120.14
N TRP A 25 15.77 -25.80 121.45
CA TRP A 25 14.68 -26.35 122.27
C TRP A 25 13.56 -25.36 122.58
N LYS A 26 13.82 -24.04 122.55
CA LYS A 26 12.82 -23.01 122.90
C LYS A 26 11.76 -22.76 121.81
N ASP A 27 12.08 -23.02 120.54
CA ASP A 27 11.19 -22.70 119.40
C ASP A 27 10.31 -23.89 118.95
N ASN A 28 10.49 -25.07 119.55
CA ASN A 28 9.77 -26.28 119.16
C ASN A 28 8.83 -26.73 120.29
N SER A 29 7.52 -26.49 120.09
CA SER A 29 6.47 -26.72 121.10
C SER A 29 6.45 -28.14 121.64
N ASP A 30 6.78 -29.11 120.79
CA ASP A 30 6.70 -30.54 121.12
C ASP A 30 7.80 -30.94 122.11
N VAL A 31 8.92 -30.21 122.15
CA VAL A 31 10.04 -30.44 123.07
C VAL A 31 9.71 -29.99 124.49
N LEU A 32 8.98 -28.87 124.65
CA LEU A 32 8.57 -28.35 125.95
C LEU A 32 7.55 -29.27 126.64
N ILE A 33 6.64 -29.85 125.87
CA ILE A 33 5.66 -30.82 126.37
C ILE A 33 6.39 -32.06 126.89
N TYR A 34 7.36 -32.57 126.13
CA TYR A 34 8.13 -33.75 126.53
C TYR A 34 8.99 -33.54 127.78
N LEU A 35 9.59 -32.34 127.96
CA LEU A 35 10.34 -31.99 129.18
C LEU A 35 9.44 -31.94 130.43
N SER A 36 8.19 -31.50 130.28
CA SER A 36 7.21 -31.52 131.38
C SER A 36 6.81 -32.94 131.78
N GLU A 37 6.69 -33.85 130.81
CA GLU A 37 6.42 -35.28 131.04
C GLU A 37 7.60 -35.99 131.72
N LEU A 38 8.84 -35.64 131.35
CA LEU A 38 10.07 -36.09 132.01
C LEU A 38 10.11 -35.69 133.49
N GLY A 39 9.73 -34.45 133.82
CA GLY A 39 9.67 -33.97 135.20
C GLY A 39 8.64 -34.67 136.10
N ALA A 40 7.60 -35.28 135.50
CA ALA A 40 6.53 -35.99 136.21
C ALA A 40 6.81 -37.49 136.42
N LEU A 41 7.91 -38.03 135.88
CA LEU A 41 8.25 -39.46 135.92
C LEU A 41 9.15 -39.79 137.13
N GLY A 42 8.80 -40.86 137.86
CA GLY A 42 9.59 -41.34 139.01
C GLY A 42 10.96 -41.93 138.62
N LEU A 43 11.92 -41.91 139.54
CA LEU A 43 13.35 -42.23 139.30
C LEU A 43 13.62 -43.56 138.55
N GLN A 44 12.79 -44.59 138.79
CA GLN A 44 12.91 -45.89 138.11
C GLN A 44 12.52 -45.85 136.62
N ARG A 45 11.55 -45.01 136.25
CA ARG A 45 11.16 -44.82 134.84
C ARG A 45 12.15 -43.90 134.12
N LEU A 46 12.65 -42.87 134.80
CA LEU A 46 13.65 -41.96 134.23
C LEU A 46 14.94 -42.70 133.82
N SER A 47 15.37 -43.71 134.58
CA SER A 47 16.55 -44.51 134.23
C SER A 47 16.36 -45.41 133.00
N GLN A 48 15.12 -45.73 132.62
CA GLN A 48 14.80 -46.58 131.45
C GLN A 48 14.37 -45.75 130.22
N GLU A 49 14.10 -44.46 130.39
CA GLU A 49 13.64 -43.58 129.31
C GLU A 49 14.63 -43.39 128.15
N PRO A 50 15.97 -43.35 128.36
CA PRO A 50 16.92 -43.30 127.24
C PRO A 50 16.88 -44.55 126.36
N GLU A 51 16.71 -45.72 126.97
CA GLU A 51 16.54 -46.98 126.24
C GLU A 51 15.22 -47.00 125.48
N ARG A 52 14.13 -46.52 126.11
CA ARG A 52 12.82 -46.40 125.44
C ARG A 52 12.86 -45.44 124.24
N LEU A 53 13.49 -44.28 124.38
CA LEU A 53 13.66 -43.33 123.28
C LEU A 53 14.55 -43.86 122.17
N ALA A 54 15.60 -44.63 122.51
CA ALA A 54 16.42 -45.29 121.51
C ALA A 54 15.60 -46.34 120.74
N GLU A 55 14.79 -47.15 121.43
CA GLU A 55 13.85 -48.08 120.80
C GLU A 55 12.78 -47.38 119.97
N GLU A 56 12.22 -46.27 120.43
CA GLU A 56 11.20 -45.50 119.70
C GLU A 56 11.78 -44.81 118.46
N LYS A 57 13.01 -44.26 118.55
CA LYS A 57 13.71 -43.70 117.39
C LYS A 57 14.05 -44.78 116.38
N ILE A 58 14.51 -45.96 116.82
CA ILE A 58 14.73 -47.11 115.95
C ILE A 58 13.39 -47.49 115.30
N GLY A 59 12.31 -47.55 116.06
CA GLY A 59 10.96 -47.83 115.55
C GLY A 59 10.45 -46.80 114.53
N ILE A 60 10.68 -45.50 114.73
CA ILE A 60 10.29 -44.46 113.76
C ILE A 60 11.19 -44.49 112.53
N LEU A 61 12.48 -44.76 112.68
CA LEU A 61 13.38 -44.94 111.54
C LEU A 61 13.02 -46.19 110.74
N GLU A 62 12.70 -47.29 111.41
CA GLU A 62 12.17 -48.50 110.78
C GLU A 62 10.82 -48.23 110.14
N GLN A 63 9.90 -47.48 110.76
CA GLN A 63 8.62 -47.11 110.16
C GLN A 63 8.78 -46.15 108.99
N THR A 64 9.73 -45.22 109.02
CA THR A 64 9.96 -44.27 107.92
C THR A 64 10.70 -44.97 106.79
N GLN A 65 11.64 -45.86 107.10
CA GLN A 65 12.25 -46.76 106.12
C GLN A 65 11.22 -47.72 105.56
N ASP A 66 10.32 -48.29 106.36
CA ASP A 66 9.24 -49.15 105.88
C ASP A 66 8.24 -48.36 105.06
N LEU A 67 7.89 -47.13 105.43
CA LEU A 67 6.98 -46.30 104.65
C LEU A 67 7.63 -45.89 103.33
N ALA A 68 8.90 -45.52 103.37
CA ALA A 68 9.71 -45.25 102.19
C ALA A 68 9.91 -46.51 101.36
N PHE A 69 10.07 -47.70 101.94
CA PHE A 69 10.33 -48.97 101.24
C PHE A 69 9.05 -49.62 100.72
N HIS A 70 7.93 -49.44 101.39
CA HIS A 70 6.62 -49.89 100.91
C HIS A 70 6.07 -48.93 99.85
N ASN A 71 6.36 -47.62 99.95
CA ASN A 71 5.84 -46.59 99.04
C ASN A 71 6.91 -45.92 98.16
N TYR A 72 8.14 -46.44 98.06
CA TYR A 72 9.19 -45.84 97.21
C TYR A 72 8.74 -45.77 95.75
N LYS A 73 7.95 -46.75 95.31
CA LYS A 73 7.36 -46.76 93.97
C LYS A 73 6.48 -45.53 93.75
N THR A 74 5.69 -45.12 94.74
CA THR A 74 4.81 -43.96 94.64
C THR A 74 5.61 -42.66 94.61
N PHE A 75 6.68 -42.54 95.40
CA PHE A 75 7.55 -41.37 95.38
C PHE A 75 8.38 -41.27 94.09
N ILE A 76 8.93 -42.38 93.60
CA ILE A 76 9.62 -42.43 92.32
C ILE A 76 8.63 -42.10 91.19
N GLN A 77 7.43 -42.69 91.19
CA GLN A 77 6.40 -42.38 90.20
C GLN A 77 5.97 -40.91 90.25
N ALA A 78 5.85 -40.29 91.42
CA ALA A 78 5.52 -38.88 91.54
C ALA A 78 6.65 -37.97 91.02
N ALA A 79 7.91 -38.30 91.32
CA ALA A 79 9.07 -37.58 90.81
C ALA A 79 9.24 -37.75 89.29
N GLU A 80 9.09 -38.98 88.78
CA GLU A 80 9.11 -39.30 87.35
C GLU A 80 7.96 -38.61 86.61
N CYS A 81 6.76 -38.59 87.20
CA CYS A 81 5.60 -37.88 86.63
C CYS A 81 5.85 -36.37 86.58
N SER A 82 6.38 -35.77 87.65
CA SER A 82 6.74 -34.35 87.67
C SER A 82 7.82 -34.01 86.64
N GLN A 83 8.85 -34.85 86.52
CA GLN A 83 9.90 -34.70 85.53
C GLN A 83 9.35 -34.81 84.10
N LYS A 84 8.44 -35.77 83.87
CA LYS A 84 7.78 -35.96 82.58
C LYS A 84 6.88 -34.77 82.23
N ILE A 85 6.12 -34.24 83.18
CA ILE A 85 5.31 -33.03 82.99
C ILE A 85 6.21 -31.85 82.61
N PHE A 86 7.35 -31.65 83.29
CA PHE A 86 8.28 -30.58 82.94
C PHE A 86 8.87 -30.74 81.53
N GLN A 87 9.22 -31.96 81.15
CA GLN A 87 9.67 -32.26 79.78
C GLN A 87 8.57 -31.99 78.75
N ASP A 88 7.34 -32.42 79.03
CA ASP A 88 6.19 -32.20 78.16
C ASP A 88 5.89 -30.70 78.00
N PHE A 89 6.01 -29.89 79.07
CA PHE A 89 5.88 -28.44 78.98
C PHE A 89 6.96 -27.79 78.11
N ASN A 90 8.22 -28.20 78.22
CA ASN A 90 9.29 -27.70 77.35
C ASN A 90 9.06 -28.10 75.87
N ILE A 91 8.51 -29.29 75.63
CA ILE A 91 8.10 -29.72 74.29
C ILE A 91 6.94 -28.85 73.78
N ILE A 92 5.97 -28.54 74.63
CA ILE A 92 4.85 -27.66 74.28
C ILE A 92 5.35 -26.26 73.94
N GLU A 93 6.24 -25.69 74.76
CA GLU A 93 6.83 -24.37 74.54
C GLU A 93 7.57 -24.31 73.20
N SER A 94 8.47 -25.26 72.93
CA SER A 94 9.19 -25.31 71.65
C SER A 94 8.28 -25.49 70.43
N ARG A 95 7.20 -26.28 70.55
CA ARG A 95 6.20 -26.43 69.48
C ARG A 95 5.37 -25.17 69.28
N LEU A 96 5.01 -24.48 70.36
CA LEU A 96 4.25 -23.24 70.31
C LEU A 96 5.07 -22.12 69.65
N ASP A 97 6.36 -22.05 69.98
CA ASP A 97 7.27 -21.06 69.41
C ASP A 97 7.52 -21.33 67.91
N ALA A 98 7.69 -22.61 67.54
CA ALA A 98 7.75 -23.01 66.14
C ALA A 98 6.46 -22.68 65.37
N LEU A 99 5.29 -22.79 66.00
CA LEU A 99 4.00 -22.41 65.41
C LEU A 99 3.93 -20.89 65.21
N LEU A 100 4.30 -20.11 66.24
CA LEU A 100 4.32 -18.65 66.20
C LEU A 100 5.24 -18.11 65.09
N HIS A 101 6.38 -18.77 64.85
CA HIS A 101 7.28 -18.39 63.76
C HIS A 101 6.84 -18.89 62.37
N LYS A 102 6.26 -20.09 62.25
CA LYS A 102 5.87 -20.67 60.95
C LYS A 102 4.54 -20.15 60.41
N LEU A 103 3.58 -19.81 61.28
CA LEU A 103 2.25 -19.36 60.86
C LEU A 103 2.29 -18.07 60.01
N PRO A 104 3.09 -17.03 60.36
CA PRO A 104 3.22 -15.84 59.52
C PRO A 104 3.90 -16.13 58.18
N GLN A 105 4.92 -17.00 58.16
CA GLN A 105 5.60 -17.42 56.93
C GLN A 105 4.63 -18.16 55.99
N PHE A 106 3.81 -19.05 56.54
CA PHE A 106 2.76 -19.74 55.80
C PHE A 106 1.73 -18.75 55.25
N LYS A 107 1.25 -17.80 56.06
CA LYS A 107 0.32 -16.75 55.61
C LYS A 107 0.91 -15.92 54.46
N ASN A 108 2.17 -15.52 54.56
CA ASN A 108 2.87 -14.77 53.51
C ASN A 108 2.99 -15.59 52.23
N LYS A 109 3.39 -16.87 52.34
CA LYS A 109 3.47 -17.79 51.19
C LYS A 109 2.11 -18.06 50.55
N CYS A 110 1.04 -18.17 51.33
CA CYS A 110 -0.33 -18.27 50.79
C CYS A 110 -0.76 -16.98 50.07
N SER A 111 -0.40 -15.81 50.59
CA SER A 111 -0.68 -14.54 49.90
C SER A 111 0.11 -14.41 48.59
N GLU A 112 1.37 -14.86 48.57
CA GLU A 112 2.22 -14.88 47.38
C GLU A 112 1.64 -15.84 46.34
N PHE A 113 1.32 -17.07 46.75
CA PHE A 113 0.64 -18.05 45.92
C PHE A 113 -0.69 -17.53 45.36
N GLY A 114 -1.51 -16.85 46.17
CA GLY A 114 -2.77 -16.26 45.70
C GLY A 114 -2.56 -15.20 44.61
N LYS A 115 -1.51 -14.37 44.73
CA LYS A 115 -1.15 -13.39 43.69
C LYS A 115 -0.66 -14.07 42.42
N GLU A 116 0.23 -15.05 42.54
CA GLU A 116 0.75 -15.80 41.39
C GLU A 116 -0.35 -16.59 40.68
N ALA A 117 -1.21 -17.29 41.43
CA ALA A 117 -2.34 -18.03 40.89
C ALA A 117 -3.30 -17.12 40.13
N HIS A 118 -3.60 -15.91 40.64
CA HIS A 118 -4.41 -14.94 39.91
C HIS A 118 -3.74 -14.46 38.61
N GLN A 119 -2.44 -14.21 38.61
CA GLN A 119 -1.72 -13.84 37.39
C GLN A 119 -1.70 -14.97 36.36
N ILE A 120 -1.46 -16.21 36.81
CA ILE A 120 -1.50 -17.40 35.95
C ILE A 120 -2.90 -17.57 35.37
N ASN A 121 -3.94 -17.45 36.19
CA ASN A 121 -5.32 -17.61 35.74
C ASN A 121 -5.72 -16.50 34.76
N ALA A 122 -5.32 -15.25 35.00
CA ALA A 122 -5.55 -14.15 34.07
C ALA A 122 -4.87 -14.38 32.71
N ARG A 123 -3.60 -14.82 32.70
CA ARG A 123 -2.88 -15.19 31.48
C ARG A 123 -3.54 -16.37 30.77
N TRP A 124 -3.95 -17.39 31.51
CA TRP A 124 -4.63 -18.55 30.97
C TRP A 124 -5.97 -18.16 30.33
N HIS A 125 -6.78 -17.32 30.98
CA HIS A 125 -8.01 -16.80 30.40
C HIS A 125 -7.76 -15.99 29.12
N GLN A 126 -6.74 -15.13 29.10
CA GLN A 126 -6.35 -14.39 27.89
C GLN A 126 -5.90 -15.32 26.76
N ALA A 127 -5.07 -16.32 27.06
CA ALA A 127 -4.58 -17.30 26.09
C ALA A 127 -5.72 -18.17 25.55
N SER A 128 -6.59 -18.66 26.43
CA SER A 128 -7.77 -19.45 26.07
C SER A 128 -8.75 -18.65 25.20
N SER A 129 -9.01 -17.39 25.55
CA SER A 129 -9.85 -16.51 24.73
C SER A 129 -9.22 -16.21 23.36
N THR A 130 -7.90 -16.00 23.30
CA THR A 130 -7.19 -15.78 22.03
C THR A 130 -7.25 -17.02 21.16
N LEU A 131 -7.04 -18.21 21.74
CA LEU A 131 -7.11 -19.49 21.02
C LEU A 131 -8.53 -19.75 20.49
N ALA A 132 -9.56 -19.49 21.28
CA ALA A 132 -10.95 -19.68 20.86
C ALA A 132 -11.34 -18.76 19.68
N LYS A 133 -10.78 -17.53 19.64
CA LYS A 133 -11.02 -16.55 18.57
C LYS A 133 -9.97 -16.59 17.46
N HIS A 134 -8.98 -17.47 17.54
CA HIS A 134 -7.86 -17.52 16.61
C HIS A 134 -8.29 -17.69 15.14
N PRO A 135 -9.25 -18.55 14.78
CA PRO A 135 -9.69 -18.68 13.39
C PRO A 135 -10.26 -17.37 12.82
N GLN A 136 -11.09 -16.67 13.61
CA GLN A 136 -11.66 -15.38 13.21
C GLN A 136 -10.58 -14.31 13.06
N LEU A 137 -9.57 -14.29 13.96
CA LEU A 137 -8.44 -13.37 13.85
C LEU A 137 -7.61 -13.64 12.58
N LEU A 138 -7.43 -14.92 12.23
CA LEU A 138 -6.71 -15.32 11.03
C LEU A 138 -7.41 -14.80 9.76
N GLU A 139 -8.75 -14.89 9.68
CA GLU A 139 -9.52 -14.34 8.54
C GLU A 139 -9.23 -12.85 8.31
N PHE A 140 -9.09 -12.04 9.37
CA PHE A 140 -8.72 -10.63 9.24
C PHE A 140 -7.28 -10.44 8.77
N LEU A 141 -6.35 -11.27 9.27
CA LEU A 141 -4.94 -11.21 8.90
C LEU A 141 -4.68 -11.68 7.47
N GLU A 142 -5.54 -12.53 6.93
CA GLU A 142 -5.45 -13.05 5.56
C GLU A 142 -6.04 -12.09 4.51
N MET A 143 -6.83 -11.08 4.91
CA MET A 143 -7.47 -10.15 3.96
C MET A 143 -6.50 -9.46 2.98
N PRO A 144 -5.29 -8.99 3.39
CA PRO A 144 -4.33 -8.45 2.43
C PRO A 144 -3.87 -9.47 1.39
N GLN A 145 -3.60 -10.71 1.81
CA GLN A 145 -3.20 -11.79 0.90
C GLN A 145 -4.34 -12.17 -0.05
N LEU A 146 -5.57 -12.21 0.47
CA LEU A 146 -6.76 -12.45 -0.32
C LEU A 146 -6.97 -11.34 -1.36
N MET A 147 -6.78 -10.08 -0.99
CA MET A 147 -6.83 -8.93 -1.89
C MET A 147 -5.78 -9.07 -3.01
N ASP A 148 -4.54 -9.40 -2.68
CA ASP A 148 -3.48 -9.63 -3.67
C ASP A 148 -3.85 -10.75 -4.65
N ASN A 149 -4.45 -11.85 -4.15
CA ASN A 149 -4.88 -12.97 -4.98
C ASN A 149 -6.04 -12.58 -5.91
N TYR A 150 -7.03 -11.81 -5.44
CA TYR A 150 -8.10 -11.30 -6.30
C TYR A 150 -7.56 -10.38 -7.40
N VAL A 151 -6.65 -9.46 -7.06
CA VAL A 151 -6.05 -8.54 -8.04
C VAL A 151 -5.22 -9.28 -9.09
N LYS A 152 -4.44 -10.29 -8.69
CA LYS A 152 -3.65 -11.14 -9.61
C LYS A 152 -4.53 -12.04 -10.47
N GLY A 153 -5.62 -12.56 -9.91
CA GLY A 153 -6.59 -13.41 -10.61
C GLY A 153 -7.59 -12.64 -11.49
N GLU A 154 -7.49 -11.30 -11.53
CA GLU A 154 -8.43 -10.40 -12.22
C GLU A 154 -9.89 -10.48 -11.72
N TYR A 155 -10.09 -10.96 -10.49
CA TYR A 155 -11.37 -10.99 -9.78
C TYR A 155 -11.65 -9.61 -9.16
N TYR A 156 -11.87 -8.63 -10.04
CA TYR A 156 -11.97 -7.21 -9.66
C TYR A 156 -13.25 -6.87 -8.88
N ASP A 157 -14.34 -7.60 -9.11
CA ASP A 157 -15.58 -7.41 -8.38
C ASP A 157 -15.40 -7.76 -6.90
N GLU A 158 -14.80 -8.92 -6.62
CA GLU A 158 -14.48 -9.41 -5.28
C GLU A 158 -13.44 -8.52 -4.60
N ALA A 159 -12.43 -8.05 -5.33
CA ALA A 159 -11.44 -7.10 -4.82
C ALA A 159 -12.08 -5.77 -4.37
N LEU A 160 -13.03 -5.25 -5.14
CA LEU A 160 -13.77 -4.03 -4.80
C LEU A 160 -14.66 -4.23 -3.57
N GLU A 161 -15.33 -5.38 -3.47
CA GLU A 161 -16.13 -5.72 -2.29
C GLU A 161 -15.27 -5.81 -1.03
N LEU A 162 -14.12 -6.49 -1.10
CA LEU A 162 -13.17 -6.60 0.00
C LEU A 162 -12.61 -5.22 0.41
N SER A 163 -12.23 -4.39 -0.56
CA SER A 163 -11.79 -3.01 -0.29
C SER A 163 -12.87 -2.20 0.43
N SER A 164 -14.13 -2.34 0.01
CA SER A 164 -15.26 -1.68 0.67
C SER A 164 -15.48 -2.18 2.11
N TYR A 165 -15.29 -3.49 2.33
CA TYR A 165 -15.41 -4.09 3.66
C TYR A 165 -14.31 -3.59 4.60
N VAL A 166 -13.06 -3.56 4.15
CA VAL A 166 -11.91 -3.10 4.93
C VAL A 166 -12.04 -1.60 5.27
N LYS A 167 -12.52 -0.77 4.34
CA LYS A 167 -12.86 0.65 4.62
C LYS A 167 -13.96 0.79 5.69
N ARG A 168 -14.98 -0.08 5.69
CA ARG A 168 -16.00 -0.10 6.76
C ARG A 168 -15.43 -0.55 8.10
N LEU A 169 -14.50 -1.52 8.08
CA LEU A 169 -13.82 -2.01 9.27
C LEU A 169 -12.98 -0.92 9.95
N GLU A 170 -12.24 -0.14 9.16
CA GLU A 170 -11.47 1.00 9.64
C GLU A 170 -12.36 2.02 10.38
N ARG A 171 -13.49 2.40 9.77
CA ARG A 171 -14.42 3.38 10.36
C ARG A 171 -14.99 2.91 11.71
N LYS A 172 -15.19 1.60 11.90
CA LYS A 172 -15.72 1.03 13.14
C LYS A 172 -14.66 0.89 14.23
N HIS A 173 -13.39 0.72 13.87
CA HIS A 173 -12.32 0.35 14.79
C HIS A 173 -11.05 1.18 14.58
N VAL A 174 -11.19 2.51 14.67
CA VAL A 174 -10.11 3.47 14.42
C VAL A 174 -8.97 3.37 15.43
N ASP A 175 -9.22 2.85 16.63
CA ASP A 175 -8.21 2.82 17.71
C ASP A 175 -7.25 1.62 17.60
N ILE A 176 -7.53 0.64 16.74
CA ILE A 176 -6.75 -0.60 16.66
C ILE A 176 -5.63 -0.47 15.60
N PRO A 177 -4.35 -0.49 15.99
CA PRO A 177 -3.23 -0.32 15.04
C PRO A 177 -3.15 -1.43 13.98
N LEU A 178 -3.51 -2.66 14.35
CA LEU A 178 -3.53 -3.80 13.43
C LEU A 178 -4.48 -3.56 12.24
N ILE A 179 -5.67 -3.02 12.49
CA ILE A 179 -6.65 -2.73 11.45
C ILE A 179 -6.12 -1.64 10.51
N LYS A 180 -5.45 -0.61 11.03
CA LYS A 180 -4.78 0.40 10.20
C LYS A 180 -3.71 -0.22 9.30
N SER A 181 -2.96 -1.20 9.80
CA SER A 181 -1.98 -1.94 8.99
C SER A 181 -2.67 -2.71 7.85
N ILE A 182 -3.73 -3.47 8.16
CA ILE A 182 -4.49 -4.24 7.17
C ILE A 182 -5.06 -3.32 6.08
N VAL A 183 -5.66 -2.18 6.47
CA VAL A 183 -6.20 -1.20 5.53
C VAL A 183 -5.12 -0.67 4.59
N LYS A 184 -3.94 -0.34 5.13
CA LYS A 184 -2.80 0.13 4.35
C LYS A 184 -2.36 -0.93 3.34
N ASP A 185 -2.22 -2.18 3.74
CA ASP A 185 -1.77 -3.27 2.87
C ASP A 185 -2.80 -3.56 1.76
N VAL A 186 -4.09 -3.55 2.09
CA VAL A 186 -5.18 -3.66 1.11
C VAL A 186 -5.20 -2.47 0.14
N GLN A 187 -4.89 -1.26 0.61
CA GLN A 187 -4.80 -0.08 -0.26
C GLN A 187 -3.61 -0.17 -1.22
N ILE A 188 -2.49 -0.77 -0.81
CA ILE A 188 -1.35 -1.02 -1.69
C ILE A 188 -1.76 -1.97 -2.82
N ALA A 189 -2.44 -3.08 -2.50
CA ALA A 189 -2.98 -4.01 -3.49
C ALA A 189 -4.01 -3.34 -4.42
N ALA A 190 -4.89 -2.49 -3.88
CA ALA A 190 -5.84 -1.70 -4.67
C ALA A 190 -5.15 -0.72 -5.63
N ASN A 191 -4.02 -0.11 -5.23
CA ASN A 191 -3.24 0.74 -6.14
C ASN A 191 -2.62 -0.06 -7.29
N THR A 192 -2.20 -1.30 -7.04
CA THR A 192 -1.75 -2.23 -8.09
C THR A 192 -2.89 -2.56 -9.06
N MET A 193 -4.10 -2.81 -8.55
CA MET A 193 -5.30 -2.99 -9.37
C MET A 193 -5.58 -1.78 -10.26
N LEU A 194 -5.48 -0.56 -9.71
CA LEU A 194 -5.65 0.68 -10.48
C LEU A 194 -4.63 0.77 -11.62
N ALA A 195 -3.38 0.41 -11.37
CA ALA A 195 -2.34 0.37 -12.39
C ALA A 195 -2.64 -0.67 -13.48
N HIS A 196 -3.13 -1.86 -13.12
CA HIS A 196 -3.56 -2.89 -14.07
C HIS A 196 -4.72 -2.40 -14.96
N LEU A 197 -5.76 -1.81 -14.37
CA LEU A 197 -6.91 -1.29 -15.10
C LEU A 197 -6.53 -0.17 -16.07
N LEU A 198 -5.70 0.80 -15.63
CA LEU A 198 -5.16 1.84 -16.51
C LEU A 198 -4.24 1.25 -17.59
N GLY A 199 -3.50 0.19 -17.27
CA GLY A 199 -2.71 -0.59 -18.21
C GLY A 199 -3.56 -1.21 -19.31
N LYS A 200 -4.71 -1.81 -18.97
CA LYS A 200 -5.67 -2.36 -19.94
C LYS A 200 -6.24 -1.28 -20.88
N LEU A 201 -6.46 -0.06 -20.40
CA LEU A 201 -6.87 1.06 -21.27
C LEU A 201 -5.78 1.49 -22.27
N ARG A 202 -4.51 1.13 -22.03
CA ARG A 202 -3.36 1.43 -22.93
C ARG A 202 -3.10 0.32 -23.97
N THR A 203 -4.02 -0.62 -24.15
CA THR A 203 -3.92 -1.69 -25.17
C THR A 203 -5.04 -1.58 -26.21
N ASN A 204 -5.08 -2.48 -27.18
CA ASN A 204 -6.18 -2.57 -28.14
C ASN A 204 -7.43 -3.20 -27.47
N ILE A 205 -8.14 -2.39 -26.69
CA ILE A 205 -9.32 -2.80 -25.93
C ILE A 205 -10.62 -2.54 -26.71
N GLN A 206 -11.53 -3.51 -26.67
CA GLN A 206 -12.86 -3.43 -27.29
C GLN A 206 -13.85 -2.69 -26.39
N LEU A 207 -14.90 -2.10 -26.97
CA LEU A 207 -15.88 -1.29 -26.24
C LEU A 207 -16.49 -1.98 -25.00
N PRO A 208 -16.94 -3.26 -25.04
CA PRO A 208 -17.54 -3.90 -23.87
C PRO A 208 -16.57 -4.02 -22.69
N GLU A 209 -15.32 -4.40 -22.96
CA GLU A 209 -14.29 -4.49 -21.93
C GLU A 209 -13.87 -3.10 -21.43
N CYS A 210 -13.87 -2.11 -22.32
CA CYS A 210 -13.62 -0.71 -21.97
C CYS A 210 -14.66 -0.18 -20.96
N LEU A 211 -15.94 -0.48 -21.19
CA LEU A 211 -17.04 -0.15 -20.28
C LEU A 211 -16.86 -0.82 -18.91
N LYS A 212 -16.48 -2.10 -18.87
CA LYS A 212 -16.19 -2.83 -17.62
C LYS A 212 -15.04 -2.19 -16.86
N VAL A 213 -13.90 -1.96 -17.52
CA VAL A 213 -12.69 -1.38 -16.90
C VAL A 213 -12.99 0.01 -16.34
N VAL A 214 -13.69 0.87 -17.08
CA VAL A 214 -14.07 2.20 -16.57
C VAL A 214 -15.13 2.08 -15.46
N GLY A 215 -16.03 1.10 -15.52
CA GLY A 215 -16.96 0.77 -14.43
C GLY A 215 -16.23 0.42 -13.13
N TYR A 216 -15.18 -0.40 -13.21
CA TYR A 216 -14.32 -0.70 -12.05
C TYR A 216 -13.61 0.56 -11.54
N LEU A 217 -13.01 1.37 -12.42
CA LEU A 217 -12.35 2.62 -12.04
C LEU A 217 -13.31 3.60 -11.33
N ARG A 218 -14.58 3.69 -11.77
CA ARG A 218 -15.61 4.47 -11.07
C ARG A 218 -15.90 3.92 -9.67
N ARG A 219 -16.04 2.59 -9.54
CA ARG A 219 -16.31 1.92 -8.25
C ARG A 219 -15.14 1.99 -7.26
N MET A 220 -13.90 2.15 -7.75
CA MET A 220 -12.74 2.38 -6.89
C MET A 220 -12.81 3.73 -6.16
N ASP A 221 -13.56 4.69 -6.70
CA ASP A 221 -13.79 6.03 -6.11
C ASP A 221 -12.47 6.79 -5.87
N VAL A 222 -11.51 6.62 -6.78
CA VAL A 222 -10.19 7.29 -6.73
C VAL A 222 -10.16 8.55 -7.60
N PHE A 223 -11.01 8.62 -8.62
CA PHE A 223 -11.08 9.73 -9.57
C PHE A 223 -12.47 10.35 -9.56
N ASN A 224 -12.53 11.67 -9.61
CA ASN A 224 -13.77 12.34 -10.00
C ASN A 224 -14.02 12.14 -11.51
N GLU A 225 -15.23 12.48 -11.98
CA GLU A 225 -15.63 12.25 -13.37
C GLU A 225 -14.72 12.98 -14.39
N MET A 226 -14.23 14.18 -14.05
CA MET A 226 -13.30 14.94 -14.90
C MET A 226 -11.93 14.26 -15.00
N GLU A 227 -11.37 13.85 -13.86
CA GLU A 227 -10.10 13.13 -13.78
C GLU A 227 -10.18 11.81 -14.53
N LEU A 228 -11.29 11.09 -14.40
CA LEU A 228 -11.51 9.83 -15.10
C LEU A 228 -11.54 10.01 -16.61
N ARG A 229 -12.22 11.05 -17.12
CA ARG A 229 -12.22 11.43 -18.54
C ARG A 229 -10.81 11.73 -19.05
N ILE A 230 -10.04 12.50 -18.29
CA ILE A 230 -8.66 12.84 -18.63
C ILE A 230 -7.77 11.58 -18.64
N LYS A 231 -7.85 10.75 -17.59
CA LYS A 231 -7.08 9.50 -17.50
C LYS A 231 -7.41 8.54 -18.62
N PHE A 232 -8.70 8.44 -18.98
CA PHE A 232 -9.15 7.67 -20.13
C PHE A 232 -8.50 8.17 -21.43
N LEU A 233 -8.65 9.46 -21.75
CA LEU A 233 -8.08 10.04 -22.98
C LEU A 233 -6.56 9.93 -23.02
N GLN A 234 -5.86 10.13 -21.89
CA GLN A 234 -4.42 9.93 -21.78
C GLN A 234 -4.00 8.47 -22.05
N ALA A 235 -4.74 7.50 -21.50
CA ALA A 235 -4.44 6.09 -21.69
C ALA A 235 -4.68 5.64 -23.15
N ARG A 236 -5.83 6.02 -23.72
CA ARG A 236 -6.16 5.74 -25.12
C ARG A 236 -5.20 6.43 -26.08
N ASP A 237 -4.82 7.68 -25.80
CA ASP A 237 -3.84 8.38 -26.61
C ASP A 237 -2.44 7.73 -26.54
N SER A 238 -2.01 7.33 -25.34
CA SER A 238 -0.73 6.63 -25.19
C SER A 238 -0.68 5.34 -26.01
N TRP A 239 -1.80 4.63 -26.13
CA TRP A 239 -1.92 3.48 -27.02
C TRP A 239 -1.89 3.88 -28.50
N PHE A 240 -2.69 4.88 -28.89
CA PHE A 240 -2.76 5.37 -30.26
C PHE A 240 -1.39 5.84 -30.78
N GLN A 241 -0.64 6.61 -29.99
CA GLN A 241 0.71 7.06 -30.35
C GLN A 241 1.67 5.89 -30.57
N LYS A 242 1.57 4.81 -29.76
CA LYS A 242 2.37 3.60 -30.00
C LYS A 242 2.04 2.98 -31.36
N VAL A 243 0.75 2.81 -31.66
CA VAL A 243 0.30 2.26 -32.96
C VAL A 243 0.83 3.08 -34.13
N ILE A 244 0.78 4.41 -34.05
CA ILE A 244 1.30 5.27 -35.12
C ILE A 244 2.83 5.21 -35.23
N ASN A 245 3.53 5.18 -34.10
CA ASN A 245 5.00 5.11 -34.09
C ASN A 245 5.55 3.77 -34.59
N ASP A 246 4.77 2.69 -34.50
CA ASP A 246 5.12 1.36 -35.01
C ASP A 246 4.96 1.23 -36.53
N ILE A 247 4.40 2.24 -37.23
CA ILE A 247 4.24 2.23 -38.68
C ILE A 247 5.60 2.45 -39.37
N ASP A 248 5.95 1.53 -40.29
CA ASP A 248 7.17 1.59 -41.08
C ASP A 248 7.32 2.90 -41.86
N LYS A 249 8.52 3.47 -41.86
CA LYS A 249 8.91 4.76 -42.46
C LYS A 249 9.78 4.61 -43.71
N ASN A 250 10.07 3.38 -44.15
CA ASN A 250 10.96 3.12 -45.30
C ASN A 250 10.41 3.69 -46.62
N ASP A 251 9.11 3.55 -46.87
CA ASP A 251 8.43 4.11 -48.03
C ASP A 251 7.52 5.28 -47.59
N PRO A 252 7.86 6.54 -47.92
CA PRO A 252 7.09 7.72 -47.52
C PRO A 252 5.62 7.67 -47.96
N TYR A 253 5.33 7.15 -49.15
CA TYR A 253 3.95 7.10 -49.67
C TYR A 253 3.13 6.07 -48.89
N GLN A 254 3.67 4.86 -48.69
CA GLN A 254 3.00 3.82 -47.92
C GLN A 254 2.89 4.19 -46.44
N HIS A 255 3.88 4.90 -45.88
CA HIS A 255 3.85 5.41 -44.53
C HIS A 255 2.63 6.32 -44.32
N ILE A 256 2.49 7.37 -45.15
CA ILE A 256 1.38 8.33 -45.05
C ILE A 256 0.01 7.64 -45.17
N ILE A 257 -0.14 6.75 -46.15
CA ILE A 257 -1.41 6.03 -46.35
C ILE A 257 -1.78 5.21 -45.11
N LYS A 258 -0.80 4.49 -44.53
CA LYS A 258 -1.01 3.73 -43.28
C LYS A 258 -1.30 4.64 -42.09
N VAL A 259 -0.62 5.79 -41.98
CA VAL A 259 -0.86 6.78 -40.91
C VAL A 259 -2.29 7.33 -41.00
N ILE A 260 -2.76 7.68 -42.21
CA ILE A 260 -4.13 8.17 -42.43
C ILE A 260 -5.15 7.11 -42.03
N GLU A 261 -4.98 5.89 -42.50
CA GLU A 261 -5.94 4.81 -42.24
C GLU A 261 -5.97 4.40 -40.77
N SER A 262 -4.81 4.21 -40.15
CA SER A 262 -4.69 3.91 -38.71
C SER A 262 -5.24 5.05 -37.86
N SER A 263 -5.00 6.31 -38.23
CA SER A 263 -5.59 7.48 -37.55
C SER A 263 -7.10 7.48 -37.65
N ARG A 264 -7.65 7.24 -38.84
CA ARG A 264 -9.09 7.18 -39.09
C ARG A 264 -9.77 6.12 -38.23
N ILE A 265 -9.27 4.89 -38.27
CA ILE A 265 -9.86 3.76 -37.54
C ILE A 265 -9.76 3.99 -36.03
N HIS A 266 -8.54 4.22 -35.52
CA HIS A 266 -8.32 4.19 -34.08
C HIS A 266 -8.81 5.45 -33.36
N LEU A 267 -8.74 6.63 -33.98
CA LEU A 267 -9.37 7.81 -33.38
C LEU A 267 -10.90 7.67 -33.39
N PHE A 268 -11.50 7.06 -34.41
CA PHE A 268 -12.94 6.80 -34.43
C PHE A 268 -13.36 5.85 -33.30
N ASP A 269 -12.59 4.79 -33.07
CA ASP A 269 -12.82 3.87 -31.94
C ASP A 269 -12.74 4.60 -30.59
N ILE A 270 -11.72 5.44 -30.39
CA ILE A 270 -11.56 6.21 -29.15
C ILE A 270 -12.73 7.18 -28.95
N ILE A 271 -13.18 7.87 -29.99
CA ILE A 271 -14.35 8.76 -29.94
C ILE A 271 -15.61 7.98 -29.57
N THR A 272 -15.82 6.84 -30.22
CA THR A 272 -16.99 5.98 -29.97
C THR A 272 -16.98 5.45 -28.54
N GLN A 273 -15.83 4.97 -28.05
CA GLN A 273 -15.64 4.52 -26.68
C GLN A 273 -15.90 5.65 -25.68
N TYR A 274 -15.31 6.83 -25.91
CA TYR A 274 -15.50 7.98 -25.05
C TYR A 274 -16.97 8.37 -24.93
N ARG A 275 -17.67 8.49 -26.06
CA ARG A 275 -19.09 8.87 -26.08
C ARG A 275 -19.97 7.84 -25.38
N ALA A 276 -19.71 6.56 -25.59
CA ALA A 276 -20.45 5.48 -24.92
C ALA A 276 -20.23 5.48 -23.39
N ILE A 277 -19.03 5.81 -22.92
CA ILE A 277 -18.68 5.78 -21.50
C ILE A 277 -19.14 7.03 -20.75
N PHE A 278 -19.06 8.21 -21.38
CA PHE A 278 -19.21 9.52 -20.72
C PHE A 278 -20.47 10.29 -21.13
N SER A 279 -21.20 9.85 -22.16
CA SER A 279 -22.53 10.35 -22.56
C SER A 279 -22.67 11.89 -22.58
N ASP A 280 -21.86 12.56 -23.39
CA ASP A 280 -21.86 14.04 -23.51
C ASP A 280 -23.01 14.61 -24.34
N GLU A 281 -23.81 13.76 -24.99
CA GLU A 281 -24.84 14.15 -25.95
C GLU A 281 -26.26 14.23 -25.34
N ASP A 282 -26.43 14.03 -24.03
CA ASP A 282 -27.76 14.11 -23.40
C ASP A 282 -28.19 15.58 -23.23
N PRO A 283 -29.19 16.08 -23.97
CA PRO A 283 -29.56 17.50 -23.99
C PRO A 283 -29.99 18.02 -22.62
N LEU A 284 -30.49 17.13 -21.76
CA LEU A 284 -30.91 17.46 -20.39
C LEU A 284 -29.71 17.71 -19.45
N LEU A 285 -28.53 17.17 -19.77
CA LEU A 285 -27.32 17.33 -18.96
C LEU A 285 -26.56 18.62 -19.30
N LEU A 286 -26.66 19.11 -20.54
CA LEU A 286 -26.00 20.33 -21.02
C LEU A 286 -26.49 21.63 -20.35
N LEU A 287 -27.65 21.59 -19.68
CA LEU A 287 -28.22 22.73 -18.94
C LEU A 287 -27.49 23.02 -17.62
N ARG A 288 -26.66 22.09 -17.12
CA ARG A 288 -25.88 22.29 -15.88
C ARG A 288 -24.50 22.85 -16.21
N GLU A 289 -24.09 23.92 -15.53
CA GLU A 289 -22.79 24.59 -15.76
C GLU A 289 -21.57 23.64 -15.65
N ASN A 290 -21.60 22.67 -14.73
CA ASN A 290 -20.55 21.67 -14.57
C ASN A 290 -20.37 20.73 -15.79
N TYR A 291 -21.40 20.55 -16.62
CA TYR A 291 -21.33 19.68 -17.81
C TYR A 291 -20.66 20.35 -19.02
N LYS A 292 -20.65 21.68 -19.08
CA LYS A 292 -19.95 22.42 -20.15
C LYS A 292 -18.44 22.19 -20.08
N SER A 293 -17.87 22.20 -18.87
CA SER A 293 -16.45 21.88 -18.64
C SER A 293 -16.11 20.44 -19.04
N ASN A 294 -17.02 19.51 -18.75
CA ASN A 294 -16.85 18.10 -19.07
C ASN A 294 -16.79 17.83 -20.58
N CYS A 295 -17.68 18.45 -21.36
CA CYS A 295 -17.68 18.35 -22.82
C CYS A 295 -16.44 19.04 -23.44
N ALA A 296 -15.99 20.15 -22.83
CA ALA A 296 -14.81 20.87 -23.30
C ALA A 296 -13.54 19.99 -23.28
N ILE A 297 -13.38 19.09 -22.31
CA ILE A 297 -12.23 18.17 -22.25
C ILE A 297 -12.10 17.34 -23.54
N PHE A 298 -13.21 16.73 -23.97
CA PHE A 298 -13.24 15.93 -25.19
C PHE A 298 -12.99 16.78 -26.44
N HIS A 299 -13.67 17.93 -26.55
CA HIS A 299 -13.52 18.83 -27.69
C HIS A 299 -12.11 19.41 -27.81
N SER A 300 -11.48 19.78 -26.69
CA SER A 300 -10.10 20.23 -26.66
C SER A 300 -9.13 19.11 -27.06
N TRP A 301 -9.36 17.87 -26.57
CA TRP A 301 -8.52 16.73 -26.94
C TRP A 301 -8.63 16.39 -28.43
N ILE A 302 -9.83 16.32 -29.00
CA ILE A 302 -9.99 16.00 -30.43
C ILE A 302 -9.46 17.11 -31.33
N THR A 303 -9.65 18.37 -30.95
CA THR A 303 -9.07 19.52 -31.67
C THR A 303 -7.54 19.44 -31.66
N TRP A 304 -6.95 19.14 -30.51
CA TRP A 304 -5.51 18.90 -30.40
C TRP A 304 -5.04 17.73 -31.28
N LYS A 305 -5.82 16.65 -31.36
CA LYS A 305 -5.50 15.49 -32.22
C LYS A 305 -5.59 15.78 -33.71
N ILE A 306 -6.57 16.56 -34.12
CA ILE A 306 -6.67 17.01 -35.52
C ILE A 306 -5.47 17.89 -35.85
N SER A 307 -5.14 18.86 -35.00
CA SER A 307 -3.96 19.73 -35.21
C SER A 307 -2.65 18.92 -35.28
N TRP A 308 -2.47 17.94 -34.39
CA TRP A 308 -1.34 17.03 -34.42
C TRP A 308 -1.28 16.22 -35.72
N PHE A 309 -2.41 15.69 -36.18
CA PHE A 309 -2.47 14.93 -37.45
C PHE A 309 -2.14 15.82 -38.65
N LEU A 310 -2.65 17.05 -38.69
CA LEU A 310 -2.35 18.00 -39.76
C LEU A 310 -0.85 18.34 -39.82
N GLN A 311 -0.21 18.55 -38.67
CA GLN A 311 1.23 18.78 -38.58
C GLN A 311 2.06 17.57 -39.03
N LEU A 312 1.63 16.37 -38.63
CA LEU A 312 2.27 15.13 -39.07
C LEU A 312 2.13 14.96 -40.60
N LEU A 313 0.93 15.18 -41.12
CA LEU A 313 0.63 15.12 -42.55
C LEU A 313 1.46 16.13 -43.35
N GLU A 314 1.55 17.39 -42.91
CA GLU A 314 2.34 18.43 -43.57
C GLU A 314 3.84 18.07 -43.62
N LYS A 315 4.36 17.52 -42.51
CA LYS A 315 5.75 17.06 -42.43
C LYS A 315 6.01 15.91 -43.39
N ASP A 316 5.13 14.90 -43.41
CA ASP A 316 5.32 13.73 -44.27
C ASP A 316 5.11 14.11 -45.75
N LEU A 317 4.19 15.03 -46.05
CA LEU A 317 3.99 15.57 -47.40
C LEU A 317 5.19 16.37 -47.93
N SER A 318 5.97 16.97 -47.02
CA SER A 318 7.16 17.73 -47.38
C SER A 318 8.38 16.84 -47.68
N ALA A 319 8.37 15.57 -47.26
CA ALA A 319 9.39 14.61 -47.66
C ALA A 319 9.13 14.21 -49.13
N ASN A 320 10.11 14.42 -50.02
CA ASN A 320 10.02 14.19 -51.48
C ASN A 320 9.17 12.97 -51.88
N LEU A 321 7.86 13.19 -52.06
CA LEU A 321 6.91 12.15 -52.44
C LEU A 321 6.95 11.98 -53.95
N SER A 322 7.48 10.84 -54.38
CA SER A 322 7.33 10.34 -55.75
C SER A 322 5.91 9.83 -56.06
N GLY A 323 5.01 9.84 -55.06
CA GLY A 323 3.65 9.30 -55.16
C GLY A 323 2.56 10.30 -55.61
N ARG A 324 1.36 9.74 -55.84
CA ARG A 324 0.14 10.43 -56.27
C ARG A 324 -0.48 11.23 -55.11
N ILE A 325 -0.21 12.54 -55.06
CA ILE A 325 -0.73 13.45 -54.02
C ILE A 325 -2.26 13.46 -53.99
N ASP A 326 -2.90 13.30 -55.15
CA ASP A 326 -4.36 13.23 -55.30
C ASP A 326 -4.98 12.04 -54.57
N SER A 327 -4.33 10.89 -54.61
CA SER A 327 -4.75 9.72 -53.84
C SER A 327 -4.69 9.99 -52.33
N ILE A 328 -3.63 10.65 -51.87
CA ILE A 328 -3.47 11.02 -50.44
C ILE A 328 -4.55 12.01 -50.03
N LEU A 329 -4.79 13.05 -50.84
CA LEU A 329 -5.84 14.04 -50.60
C LEU A 329 -7.22 13.37 -50.52
N ALA A 330 -7.53 12.45 -51.43
CA ALA A 330 -8.79 11.71 -51.42
C ALA A 330 -8.96 10.87 -50.14
N GLN A 331 -7.90 10.21 -49.67
CA GLN A 331 -7.92 9.46 -48.42
C GLN A 331 -8.09 10.36 -47.19
N CYS A 332 -7.41 11.52 -47.14
CA CYS A 332 -7.61 12.49 -46.07
C CYS A 332 -9.03 13.08 -46.07
N MET A 333 -9.58 13.38 -47.26
CA MET A 333 -10.96 13.86 -47.40
C MET A 333 -11.97 12.79 -46.96
N TYR A 334 -11.72 11.52 -47.28
CA TYR A 334 -12.53 10.40 -46.79
C TYR A 334 -12.44 10.23 -45.27
N PHE A 335 -11.24 10.38 -44.70
CA PHE A 335 -11.05 10.41 -43.24
C PHE A 335 -11.89 11.54 -42.61
N GLY A 336 -11.76 12.78 -43.09
CA GLY A 336 -12.58 13.90 -42.60
C GLY A 336 -14.09 13.66 -42.76
N LEU A 337 -14.52 13.09 -43.89
CA LEU A 337 -15.91 12.71 -44.11
C LEU A 337 -16.40 11.66 -43.11
N SER A 338 -15.58 10.64 -42.80
CA SER A 338 -15.97 9.61 -41.84
C SER A 338 -16.24 10.19 -40.44
N PHE A 339 -15.53 11.26 -40.07
CA PHE A 339 -15.69 11.95 -38.79
C PHE A 339 -16.87 12.93 -38.78
N SER A 340 -17.36 13.35 -39.95
CA SER A 340 -18.59 14.16 -40.03
C SER A 340 -19.81 13.44 -39.42
N ARG A 341 -19.83 12.11 -39.44
CA ARG A 341 -20.86 11.27 -38.78
C ARG A 341 -20.87 11.41 -37.26
N VAL A 342 -19.76 11.84 -36.68
CA VAL A 342 -19.59 12.13 -35.26
C VAL A 342 -19.42 13.64 -35.03
N ASN A 343 -19.97 14.49 -35.91
CA ASN A 343 -19.95 15.96 -35.81
C ASN A 343 -18.55 16.59 -35.74
N ILE A 344 -17.56 15.95 -36.35
CA ILE A 344 -16.19 16.46 -36.43
C ILE A 344 -15.80 16.54 -37.91
N ASP A 345 -15.76 17.75 -38.48
CA ASP A 345 -15.34 17.95 -39.87
C ASP A 345 -14.12 18.87 -39.94
N PHE A 346 -12.98 18.28 -40.31
CA PHE A 346 -11.70 19.00 -40.46
C PHE A 346 -11.25 19.11 -41.92
N ARG A 347 -12.09 18.73 -42.89
CA ARG A 347 -11.74 18.82 -44.32
C ARG A 347 -11.32 20.22 -44.78
N PRO A 348 -11.95 21.32 -44.30
CA PRO A 348 -11.48 22.67 -44.64
C PRO A 348 -10.03 22.96 -44.21
N LEU A 349 -9.56 22.31 -43.14
CA LEU A 349 -8.20 22.46 -42.62
C LEU A 349 -7.15 21.71 -43.45
N LEU A 350 -7.56 20.70 -44.22
CA LEU A 350 -6.67 19.97 -45.15
C LEU A 350 -6.29 20.83 -46.36
N VAL A 351 -7.21 21.69 -46.82
CA VAL A 351 -7.03 22.50 -48.02
C VAL A 351 -5.71 23.29 -48.03
N PRO A 352 -5.39 24.12 -47.02
CA PRO A 352 -4.13 24.88 -47.01
C PRO A 352 -2.88 23.99 -46.97
N VAL A 353 -2.94 22.83 -46.29
CA VAL A 353 -1.81 21.88 -46.22
C VAL A 353 -1.44 21.37 -47.61
N PHE A 354 -2.42 20.88 -48.37
CA PHE A 354 -2.19 20.37 -49.72
C PHE A 354 -1.88 21.49 -50.72
N GLN A 355 -2.49 22.67 -50.57
CA GLN A 355 -2.19 23.83 -51.42
C GLN A 355 -0.71 24.21 -51.34
N ASN A 356 -0.14 24.28 -50.13
CA ASN A 356 1.26 24.63 -49.93
C ASN A 356 2.20 23.64 -50.61
N VAL A 357 1.95 22.34 -50.43
CA VAL A 357 2.77 21.25 -51.00
C VAL A 357 2.71 21.26 -52.53
N VAL A 358 1.50 21.37 -53.10
CA VAL A 358 1.31 21.38 -54.55
C VAL A 358 1.88 22.64 -55.19
N LEU A 359 1.72 23.81 -54.57
CA LEU A 359 2.34 25.07 -55.04
C LEU A 359 3.86 24.99 -55.02
N HIS A 360 4.45 24.42 -53.96
CA HIS A 360 5.89 24.27 -53.85
C HIS A 360 6.44 23.35 -54.94
N ARG A 361 5.79 22.21 -55.18
CA ARG A 361 6.15 21.27 -56.25
C ARG A 361 6.05 21.91 -57.63
N TYR A 362 4.91 22.56 -57.93
CA TYR A 362 4.71 23.27 -59.20
C TYR A 362 5.78 24.35 -59.43
N ARG A 363 6.11 25.14 -58.39
CA ARG A 363 7.19 26.12 -58.48
C ARG A 363 8.52 25.47 -58.82
N SER A 364 8.89 24.40 -58.12
CA SER A 364 10.16 23.69 -58.35
C SER A 364 10.24 23.10 -59.76
N GLU A 365 9.18 22.50 -60.26
CA GLU A 365 9.11 21.94 -61.62
C GLU A 365 9.27 23.01 -62.69
N VAL A 366 8.55 24.14 -62.56
CA VAL A 366 8.65 25.25 -63.50
C VAL A 366 10.04 25.92 -63.43
N GLU A 367 10.62 26.06 -62.24
CA GLU A 367 11.98 26.58 -62.08
C GLU A 367 13.02 25.65 -62.71
N ASN A 368 12.89 24.33 -62.53
CA ASN A 368 13.73 23.32 -63.16
C ASN A 368 13.60 23.35 -64.69
N ALA A 369 12.38 23.42 -65.22
CA ALA A 369 12.13 23.57 -66.66
C ALA A 369 12.81 24.83 -67.22
N THR A 370 12.71 25.95 -66.50
CA THR A 370 13.33 27.22 -66.88
C THR A 370 14.86 27.11 -66.90
N PHE A 371 15.45 26.50 -65.86
CA PHE A 371 16.89 26.30 -65.76
C PHE A 371 17.42 25.35 -66.85
N MET A 372 16.70 24.26 -67.11
CA MET A 372 17.05 23.31 -68.18
C MET A 372 16.99 23.97 -69.56
N PHE A 373 15.98 24.82 -69.81
CA PHE A 373 15.93 25.64 -71.02
C PHE A 373 17.16 26.53 -71.17
N GLU A 374 17.50 27.31 -70.13
CA GLU A 374 18.67 28.21 -70.13
C GLU A 374 19.96 27.42 -70.46
N LYS A 375 20.15 26.27 -69.82
CA LYS A 375 21.30 25.39 -70.06
C LYS A 375 21.33 24.78 -71.46
N LEU A 376 20.19 24.33 -71.98
CA LEU A 376 20.10 23.78 -73.33
C LEU A 376 20.39 24.85 -74.38
N MET A 377 19.92 26.09 -74.15
CA MET A 377 20.17 27.22 -75.03
C MET A 377 21.65 27.61 -75.13
N ASP A 378 22.45 27.43 -74.07
CA ASP A 378 23.90 27.67 -74.12
C ASP A 378 24.62 26.74 -75.13
N SER A 379 24.09 25.52 -75.31
CA SER A 379 24.64 24.51 -76.23
C SER A 379 23.98 24.49 -77.61
N TYR A 380 22.85 25.20 -77.78
CA TYR A 380 22.01 25.08 -78.97
C TYR A 380 22.54 25.91 -80.14
N SER A 381 22.70 25.26 -81.30
CA SER A 381 23.09 25.91 -82.55
C SER A 381 21.90 26.05 -83.49
N PHE A 382 21.68 27.27 -83.96
CA PHE A 382 20.61 27.60 -84.92
C PHE A 382 20.92 27.13 -86.35
N SER A 383 22.14 26.64 -86.60
CA SER A 383 22.56 26.16 -87.93
C SER A 383 21.95 24.81 -88.30
N SER A 384 21.31 24.12 -87.35
CA SER A 384 20.70 22.79 -87.53
C SER A 384 19.20 22.84 -87.83
N TYR A 385 18.69 23.98 -88.33
CA TYR A 385 17.28 24.16 -88.65
C TYR A 385 16.82 23.19 -89.76
N THR A 386 16.04 22.17 -89.39
CA THR A 386 15.32 21.30 -90.32
C THR A 386 13.87 21.75 -90.32
N ASN A 387 13.34 22.22 -91.45
CA ASN A 387 11.95 22.70 -91.53
C ASN A 387 10.98 21.51 -91.42
N THR A 388 10.57 21.15 -90.20
CA THR A 388 9.71 19.98 -89.94
C THR A 388 8.29 20.16 -90.47
N MET A 389 7.86 21.40 -90.79
CA MET A 389 6.57 21.66 -91.43
C MET A 389 6.43 21.01 -92.81
N LEU A 390 7.54 20.70 -93.49
CA LEU A 390 7.53 20.02 -94.79
C LEU A 390 7.37 18.51 -94.68
N LEU A 391 7.54 17.93 -93.48
CA LEU A 391 7.61 16.49 -93.24
C LEU A 391 6.38 15.93 -92.52
N VAL A 392 5.53 16.79 -91.93
CA VAL A 392 4.35 16.38 -91.16
C VAL A 392 3.07 16.71 -91.96
N PRO A 393 2.17 15.74 -92.22
CA PRO A 393 0.90 16.02 -92.87
C PRO A 393 0.08 17.01 -92.05
N SER A 394 -0.58 17.97 -92.72
CA SER A 394 -1.49 18.92 -92.08
C SER A 394 -2.71 18.20 -91.50
N LEU A 395 -2.59 17.72 -90.26
CA LEU A 395 -3.71 17.29 -89.44
C LEU A 395 -4.50 18.55 -89.02
N PRO A 396 -5.83 18.45 -88.83
CA PRO A 396 -6.60 19.56 -88.28
C PRO A 396 -5.99 19.99 -86.95
N GLU A 397 -5.62 21.27 -86.83
CA GLU A 397 -5.04 21.84 -85.62
C GLU A 397 -6.04 21.72 -84.48
N ASP A 398 -5.83 20.72 -83.63
CA ASP A 398 -6.53 20.65 -82.36
C ASP A 398 -5.94 21.76 -81.47
N SER A 399 -6.72 22.82 -81.21
CA SER A 399 -6.27 24.06 -80.52
C SER A 399 -5.62 23.85 -79.14
N MET A 400 -5.72 22.64 -78.60
CA MET A 400 -5.18 22.21 -77.30
C MET A 400 -3.80 21.54 -77.39
N GLN A 401 -3.28 21.24 -78.59
CA GLN A 401 -1.97 20.62 -78.77
C GLN A 401 -0.87 21.66 -79.02
N PRO A 402 0.37 21.42 -78.54
CA PRO A 402 1.49 22.32 -78.83
C PRO A 402 1.80 22.35 -80.34
N PRO A 403 2.13 23.51 -80.93
CA PRO A 403 2.41 23.63 -82.35
C PRO A 403 3.59 22.75 -82.81
N ASN A 404 3.43 22.04 -83.92
CA ASN A 404 4.47 21.19 -84.50
C ASN A 404 5.75 21.97 -84.87
N SER A 405 5.65 23.28 -85.10
CA SER A 405 6.80 24.17 -85.35
C SER A 405 7.75 24.28 -84.17
N LEU A 406 7.33 23.89 -82.95
CA LEU A 406 8.22 23.83 -81.78
C LEU A 406 9.31 22.77 -81.94
N LEU A 407 9.11 21.72 -82.75
CA LEU A 407 10.08 20.65 -82.96
C LEU A 407 11.39 21.16 -83.59
N ASP A 408 11.31 22.21 -84.40
CA ASP A 408 12.49 22.87 -84.97
C ASP A 408 13.38 23.52 -83.88
N PHE A 409 12.80 23.79 -82.70
CA PHE A 409 13.42 24.48 -81.56
C PHE A 409 13.44 23.58 -80.32
N TYR A 410 14.29 22.56 -80.35
CA TYR A 410 14.39 21.55 -79.28
C TYR A 410 14.37 22.11 -77.84
N PRO A 411 15.16 23.15 -77.47
CA PRO A 411 15.10 23.70 -76.11
C PRO A 411 13.70 24.20 -75.72
N LEU A 412 13.00 24.87 -76.64
CA LEU A 412 11.67 25.41 -76.41
C LEU A 412 10.61 24.30 -76.36
N ALA A 413 10.72 23.28 -77.21
CA ALA A 413 9.88 22.09 -77.15
C ALA A 413 10.05 21.36 -75.80
N HIS A 414 11.28 21.18 -75.33
CA HIS A 414 11.56 20.57 -74.03
C HIS A 414 10.93 21.36 -72.88
N TYR A 415 11.11 22.69 -72.85
CA TYR A 415 10.48 23.55 -71.84
C TYR A 415 8.95 23.46 -71.88
N CYS A 416 8.35 23.51 -73.06
CA CYS A 416 6.90 23.40 -73.22
C CYS A 416 6.38 22.08 -72.63
N ASN A 417 7.05 20.97 -72.93
CA ASN A 417 6.70 19.66 -72.39
C ASN A 417 6.82 19.61 -70.86
N ASP A 418 7.88 20.16 -70.28
CA ASP A 418 8.06 20.20 -68.82
C ASP A 418 6.98 21.04 -68.14
N VAL A 419 6.62 22.20 -68.71
CA VAL A 419 5.54 23.05 -68.20
C VAL A 419 4.19 22.33 -68.31
N LEU A 420 3.89 21.68 -69.43
CA LEU A 420 2.68 20.87 -69.57
C LEU A 420 2.66 19.70 -68.56
N GLY A 421 3.82 19.08 -68.30
CA GLY A 421 4.01 18.10 -67.23
C GLY A 421 3.59 18.66 -65.87
N SER A 422 4.10 19.83 -65.50
CA SER A 422 3.75 20.49 -64.22
C SER A 422 2.25 20.82 -64.11
N PHE A 423 1.60 21.20 -65.22
CA PHE A 423 0.15 21.42 -65.24
C PHE A 423 -0.65 20.12 -65.09
N ASN A 424 -0.18 19.03 -65.69
CA ASN A 424 -0.81 17.72 -65.55
C ASN A 424 -0.79 17.22 -64.10
N GLU A 425 0.30 17.45 -63.37
CA GLU A 425 0.40 17.13 -61.95
C GLU A 425 -0.45 18.07 -61.10
N LEU A 426 -0.37 19.38 -61.34
CA LEU A 426 -1.17 20.39 -60.64
C LEU A 426 -2.67 20.12 -60.75
N ARG A 427 -3.16 19.70 -61.92
CA ARG A 427 -4.58 19.47 -62.22
C ARG A 427 -5.28 18.60 -61.18
N LEU A 428 -4.59 17.58 -60.65
CA LEU A 428 -5.21 16.59 -59.77
C LEU A 428 -5.56 17.15 -58.38
N CYS A 429 -4.90 18.24 -57.96
CA CYS A 429 -5.11 18.90 -56.67
C CYS A 429 -5.30 20.42 -56.81
N CYS A 430 -5.65 20.91 -57.99
CA CYS A 430 -5.73 22.34 -58.27
C CYS A 430 -6.96 22.95 -57.60
N SER A 431 -6.74 23.95 -56.75
CA SER A 431 -7.82 24.74 -56.15
C SER A 431 -7.87 26.14 -56.76
N PHE A 432 -9.06 26.73 -56.87
CA PHE A 432 -9.25 28.04 -57.50
C PHE A 432 -8.39 29.15 -56.86
N SER A 433 -8.19 29.09 -55.54
CA SER A 433 -7.35 30.07 -54.81
C SER A 433 -5.88 30.06 -55.21
N MET A 434 -5.38 29.01 -55.88
CA MET A 434 -3.99 28.94 -56.36
C MET A 434 -3.77 29.66 -57.70
N CYS A 435 -4.84 30.03 -58.41
CA CYS A 435 -4.77 30.52 -59.79
C CYS A 435 -3.84 31.71 -59.97
N CYS A 436 -3.93 32.73 -59.10
CA CYS A 436 -3.06 33.91 -59.15
C CYS A 436 -1.58 33.55 -58.97
N THR A 437 -1.26 32.72 -57.97
CA THR A 437 0.11 32.30 -57.65
C THR A 437 0.71 31.46 -58.77
N VAL A 438 -0.06 30.50 -59.31
CA VAL A 438 0.34 29.66 -60.45
C VAL A 438 0.65 30.53 -61.68
N THR A 439 -0.25 31.48 -61.98
CA THR A 439 -0.08 32.42 -63.11
C THR A 439 1.17 33.27 -62.92
N GLU A 440 1.44 33.76 -61.72
CA GLU A 440 2.62 34.56 -61.41
C GLU A 440 3.92 33.77 -61.59
N ILE A 441 3.96 32.50 -61.13
CA ILE A 441 5.10 31.60 -61.30
C ILE A 441 5.39 31.37 -62.78
N LEU A 442 4.37 31.01 -63.57
CA LEU A 442 4.54 30.79 -65.01
C LEU A 442 4.96 32.07 -65.73
N THR A 443 4.35 33.22 -65.39
CA THR A 443 4.70 34.51 -65.99
C THR A 443 6.16 34.87 -65.74
N LYS A 444 6.68 34.63 -64.52
CA LYS A 444 8.10 34.85 -64.20
C LYS A 444 9.02 33.93 -65.00
N SER A 445 8.65 32.65 -65.14
CA SER A 445 9.39 31.68 -65.96
C SER A 445 9.44 32.08 -67.43
N LEU A 446 8.31 32.43 -68.04
CA LEU A 446 8.24 32.89 -69.44
C LEU A 446 9.05 34.17 -69.67
N LYS A 447 9.00 35.13 -68.74
CA LYS A 447 9.84 36.35 -68.81
C LYS A 447 11.33 36.01 -68.83
N ARG A 448 11.79 35.04 -68.03
CA ARG A 448 13.19 34.59 -68.05
C ARG A 448 13.56 33.99 -69.40
N ILE A 449 12.71 33.14 -69.97
CA ILE A 449 12.92 32.56 -71.31
C ILE A 449 13.07 33.64 -72.38
N VAL A 450 12.15 34.61 -72.39
CA VAL A 450 12.21 35.74 -73.32
C VAL A 450 13.52 36.51 -73.15
N GLN A 451 13.94 36.78 -71.91
CA GLN A 451 15.20 37.46 -71.65
C GLN A 451 16.42 36.66 -72.15
N THR A 452 16.44 35.35 -71.96
CA THR A 452 17.51 34.47 -72.47
C THR A 452 17.58 34.50 -73.99
N LEU A 453 16.43 34.44 -74.68
CA LEU A 453 16.37 34.55 -76.14
C LEU A 453 16.86 35.92 -76.65
N ILE A 454 16.45 37.01 -76.00
CA ILE A 454 16.92 38.36 -76.32
C ILE A 454 18.44 38.46 -76.17
N ASN A 455 19.00 37.95 -75.06
CA ASN A 455 20.43 37.99 -74.78
C ASN A 455 21.25 37.20 -75.81
N ILE A 456 20.74 36.07 -76.30
CA ILE A 456 21.40 35.27 -77.34
C ILE A 456 21.36 36.00 -78.69
N HIS A 457 20.22 36.63 -79.02
CA HIS A 457 20.11 37.43 -80.24
C HIS A 457 21.02 38.66 -80.21
N SER A 458 21.11 39.35 -79.06
CA SER A 458 21.97 40.54 -78.91
C SER A 458 23.46 40.23 -78.91
N LYS A 459 23.88 39.02 -78.52
CA LYS A 459 25.30 38.58 -78.61
C LYS A 459 25.73 38.14 -80.00
N LYS A 460 24.80 37.91 -80.93
CA LYS A 460 25.05 37.48 -82.32
C LYS A 460 25.02 38.62 -83.34
N ARG A 461 24.71 39.85 -82.91
CA ARG A 461 25.02 41.08 -83.65
C ARG A 461 26.35 41.62 -83.17
#